data_AF-A0AAV4J6H0-F1
#
_entry.id   AF-A0AAV4J6H0-F1
#
_cell.length_a   1.000
_cell.length_b   1.000
_cell.length_c   1.000
_cell.angle_alpha   90.00
_cell.angle_beta   90.00
_cell.angle_gamma   90.00
#
_symmetry.space_group_name_H-M   'P 1'
#
loop_
_entity.id
_entity.type
_entity.pdbx_description
1 polymer ?
#
loop_
_entity_poly.entity_id
_entity_poly.type
_entity_poly.pdbx_seq_one_letter_code
_entity_poly.pdbx_strand_id
1 'polypeptide(L)'
;MVAVFEPEPKNRGKNAKQELPSSNITPGDIVGVGLTNSDPTDKPLTSGIVLQMSASNVSVAFDDSQDILDLDDSASYKLTKLANDVTYRRLKVNLNDLLKYRDGPARKLIDTLFSLDEVSGPGGEFPFTFVNGGLDESQREAVKFALTQREVAIIHGPPGTGKTTTVVEIILQSVAQGLKALEAACWIGLLRGQRCILAGDHLQLPPTIMSKEAASSGLELTLMERLLATLVKEKERDIVRMLTTQYRMHQDIMEWASHQLYQGKLMAHTSVATHLLKDLEGVSDTEETRVPLLLIDTAGCDLQELDLPEEVSKGNEGEADVVACHVESLIKAGVKSVDIAVIAPYNMQGNVTEFTLKRGLYRVPFRCLLLFKATHYTLSLAAIDFVNHVVFN
;
A
#
# COMPACT_ATOMS: atom_id res chain seq x y z
N MET A 1 2.58 -14.06 26.08
CA MET A 1 1.44 -13.50 26.87
C MET A 1 1.10 -12.10 26.37
N VAL A 2 -0.05 -11.49 26.74
CA VAL A 2 -0.45 -10.17 26.25
C VAL A 2 -0.61 -9.19 27.41
N ALA A 3 0.01 -8.02 27.33
CA ALA A 3 -0.24 -6.88 28.23
C ALA A 3 -0.99 -5.77 27.49
N VAL A 4 -1.83 -5.04 28.22
CA VAL A 4 -2.63 -3.93 27.69
C VAL A 4 -2.15 -2.64 28.37
N PHE A 5 -1.70 -1.69 27.56
CA PHE A 5 -1.24 -0.38 28.01
C PHE A 5 -2.31 0.67 27.75
N GLU A 6 -2.62 1.47 28.76
CA GLU A 6 -3.59 2.57 28.71
C GLU A 6 -2.88 3.93 28.90
N PRO A 7 -3.44 5.04 28.39
CA PRO A 7 -2.84 6.36 28.57
C PRO A 7 -2.77 6.75 30.05
N GLU A 8 -1.64 7.35 30.45
CA GLU A 8 -1.42 7.81 31.81
C GLU A 8 -2.46 8.89 32.20
N PRO A 9 -3.15 8.75 33.35
CA PRO A 9 -4.22 9.64 33.74
C PRO A 9 -3.69 11.07 33.97
N LYS A 10 -3.94 11.97 33.01
CA LYS A 10 -3.71 13.41 33.23
C LYS A 10 -4.63 13.91 34.36
N ASN A 11 -4.08 14.73 35.25
CA ASN A 11 -4.73 15.41 36.40
C ASN A 11 -5.90 16.37 36.04
N ARG A 12 -6.58 16.18 34.90
CA ARG A 12 -7.74 16.98 34.48
C ARG A 12 -9.02 16.15 34.63
N GLY A 13 -9.84 16.53 35.61
CA GLY A 13 -11.29 16.31 35.69
C GLY A 13 -11.80 14.89 35.42
N LYS A 14 -12.32 14.23 36.47
CA LYS A 14 -13.06 12.96 36.39
C LYS A 14 -14.17 13.05 35.32
N ASN A 15 -13.98 12.38 34.18
CA ASN A 15 -14.97 11.90 33.17
C ASN A 15 -14.57 12.07 31.68
N ALA A 16 -13.34 12.47 31.32
CA ALA A 16 -12.88 12.34 29.93
C ALA A 16 -12.23 10.97 29.68
N LYS A 17 -12.76 10.16 28.75
CA LYS A 17 -12.04 9.00 28.20
C LYS A 17 -10.74 9.53 27.59
N GLN A 18 -9.60 9.16 28.16
CA GLN A 18 -8.31 9.63 27.65
C GLN A 18 -7.94 8.82 26.42
N GLU A 19 -7.65 9.52 25.32
CA GLU A 19 -7.16 8.90 24.09
C GLU A 19 -5.64 8.83 24.14
N LEU A 20 -5.09 7.81 23.49
CA LEU A 20 -3.66 7.65 23.26
C LEU A 20 -3.13 8.80 22.40
N PRO A 21 -1.89 9.26 22.64
CA PRO A 21 -1.26 10.24 21.76
C PRO A 21 -1.09 9.68 20.36
N SER A 22 -1.18 10.55 19.35
CA SER A 22 -0.88 10.20 17.96
C SER A 22 0.54 9.64 17.86
N SER A 23 0.67 8.44 17.29
CA SER A 23 1.96 7.77 17.11
C SER A 23 1.99 6.98 15.80
N ASN A 24 3.21 6.68 15.31
CA ASN A 24 3.44 5.85 14.11
C ASN A 24 3.54 4.35 14.43
N ILE A 25 3.00 3.92 15.58
CA ILE A 25 2.95 2.52 15.99
C ILE A 25 1.69 1.91 15.38
N THR A 26 1.81 0.69 14.86
CA THR A 26 0.73 -0.06 14.19
C THR A 26 0.78 -1.54 14.58
N PRO A 27 -0.35 -2.29 14.44
CA PRO A 27 -0.33 -3.74 14.62
C PRO A 27 0.76 -4.42 13.77
N GLY A 28 1.59 -5.23 14.42
CA GLY A 28 2.76 -5.91 13.84
C GLY A 28 4.11 -5.23 14.11
N ASP A 29 4.11 -3.99 14.61
CA ASP A 29 5.35 -3.32 15.02
C ASP A 29 5.96 -3.98 16.27
N ILE A 30 7.29 -4.01 16.31
CA ILE A 30 8.04 -4.39 17.51
C ILE A 30 8.19 -3.14 18.38
N VAL A 31 7.79 -3.23 19.64
CA VAL A 31 7.89 -2.15 20.61
C VAL A 31 8.71 -2.60 21.81
N GLY A 32 9.59 -1.73 22.28
CA GLY A 32 10.30 -1.85 23.53
C GLY A 32 9.48 -1.19 24.64
N VAL A 33 9.36 -1.88 25.77
CA VAL A 33 8.70 -1.36 26.98
C VAL A 33 9.80 -0.89 27.92
N GLY A 34 9.78 0.39 28.28
CA GLY A 34 10.68 0.99 29.27
C GLY A 34 9.89 1.78 30.31
N LEU A 35 10.52 2.14 31.43
CA LEU A 35 9.89 3.04 32.41
C LEU A 35 9.87 4.46 31.86
N THR A 36 8.85 5.25 32.22
CA THR A 36 8.73 6.63 31.73
C THR A 36 9.92 7.51 32.13
N ASN A 37 10.58 7.18 33.25
CA ASN A 37 11.72 7.92 33.80
C ASN A 37 13.09 7.44 33.27
N SER A 38 13.16 6.40 32.43
CA SER A 38 14.43 5.95 31.85
C SER A 38 14.85 6.82 30.66
N ASP A 39 16.14 6.94 30.42
CA ASP A 39 16.66 7.70 29.28
C ASP A 39 16.17 7.04 27.97
N PRO A 40 15.79 7.80 26.93
CA PRO A 40 15.44 7.24 25.62
C PRO A 40 16.54 6.37 24.98
N THR A 41 17.79 6.50 25.42
CA THR A 41 18.90 5.67 24.97
C THR A 41 19.09 4.38 25.79
N ASP A 42 18.39 4.23 26.92
CA ASP A 42 18.44 3.03 27.74
C ASP A 42 17.82 1.83 27.00
N LYS A 43 18.43 0.66 27.24
CA LYS A 43 17.90 -0.60 26.73
C LYS A 43 16.50 -0.83 27.33
N PRO A 44 15.48 -1.14 26.52
CA PRO A 44 14.13 -1.41 27.05
C PRO A 44 14.16 -2.62 28.00
N LEU A 45 13.26 -2.61 28.99
CA LEU A 45 13.09 -3.70 29.95
C LEU A 45 12.78 -5.01 29.23
N THR A 46 11.85 -4.93 28.28
CA THR A 46 11.47 -6.04 27.41
C THR A 46 10.98 -5.52 26.07
N SER A 47 10.74 -6.42 25.11
CA SER A 47 10.19 -6.09 23.81
C SER A 47 9.08 -7.05 23.42
N GLY A 48 8.07 -6.53 22.74
CA GLY A 48 6.94 -7.33 22.26
C GLY A 48 6.41 -6.84 20.92
N ILE A 49 5.43 -7.56 20.39
CA ILE A 49 4.78 -7.26 19.12
C ILE A 49 3.41 -6.66 19.40
N VAL A 50 3.11 -5.51 18.81
CA VAL A 50 1.78 -4.90 18.92
C VAL A 50 0.75 -5.76 18.20
N LEU A 51 -0.25 -6.26 18.91
CA LEU A 51 -1.33 -7.06 18.34
C LEU A 51 -2.48 -6.17 17.84
N GLN A 52 -2.83 -5.19 18.65
CA GLN A 52 -4.00 -4.35 18.41
C GLN A 52 -3.77 -2.97 19.02
N MET A 53 -4.31 -1.96 18.35
CA MET A 53 -4.37 -0.59 18.84
C MET A 53 -5.80 -0.07 18.73
N SER A 54 -6.24 0.61 19.77
CA SER A 54 -7.49 1.37 19.78
C SER A 54 -7.19 2.84 20.12
N ALA A 55 -8.22 3.67 20.17
CA ALA A 55 -8.07 5.05 20.63
C ALA A 55 -7.64 5.14 22.10
N SER A 56 -7.83 4.10 22.92
CA SER A 56 -7.61 4.15 24.37
C SER A 56 -6.67 3.08 24.92
N ASN A 57 -6.18 2.16 24.10
CA ASN A 57 -5.23 1.13 24.55
C ASN A 57 -4.35 0.55 23.43
N VAL A 58 -3.21 0.01 23.84
CA VAL A 58 -2.28 -0.76 22.99
C VAL A 58 -2.11 -2.13 23.62
N SER A 59 -2.39 -3.19 22.85
CA SER A 59 -2.15 -4.58 23.28
C SER A 59 -0.83 -5.08 22.70
N VAL A 60 0.09 -5.53 23.56
CA VAL A 60 1.42 -6.00 23.16
C VAL A 60 1.60 -7.45 23.59
N ALA A 61 2.03 -8.30 22.66
CA ALA A 61 2.38 -9.69 22.91
C ALA A 61 3.88 -9.84 23.20
N PHE A 62 4.19 -10.60 24.24
CA PHE A 62 5.56 -10.93 24.67
C PHE A 62 5.81 -12.43 24.51
N ASP A 63 7.05 -12.76 24.13
CA ASP A 63 7.49 -14.14 23.88
C ASP A 63 7.65 -14.94 25.19
N ASP A 64 8.17 -14.32 26.27
CA ASP A 64 8.33 -14.98 27.56
C ASP A 64 7.30 -14.50 28.61
N SER A 65 6.96 -15.40 29.52
CA SER A 65 6.14 -15.14 30.71
C SER A 65 6.85 -14.28 31.75
N GLN A 66 8.19 -14.32 31.80
CA GLN A 66 8.99 -13.51 32.72
C GLN A 66 8.98 -12.02 32.34
N ASP A 67 8.86 -11.70 31.05
CA ASP A 67 8.80 -10.34 30.52
C ASP A 67 7.62 -9.51 31.04
N ILE A 68 6.51 -10.18 31.42
CA ILE A 68 5.33 -9.52 31.99
C ILE A 68 5.39 -9.46 33.52
N LEU A 69 6.05 -10.43 34.17
CA LEU A 69 6.16 -10.47 35.62
C LEU A 69 7.00 -9.32 36.20
N ASP A 70 7.84 -8.70 35.37
CA ASP A 70 8.60 -7.50 35.70
C ASP A 70 7.81 -6.19 35.47
N LEU A 71 6.57 -6.28 34.97
CA LEU A 71 5.69 -5.12 34.81
C LEU A 71 4.81 -4.97 36.07
N ASP A 72 4.92 -3.80 36.70
CA ASP A 72 4.14 -3.35 37.85
C ASP A 72 2.96 -2.52 37.35
N ASP A 73 1.73 -2.95 37.69
CA ASP A 73 0.48 -2.27 37.34
C ASP A 73 0.42 -0.81 37.84
N SER A 74 1.27 -0.43 38.80
CA SER A 74 1.34 0.92 39.36
C SER A 74 2.38 1.84 38.69
N ALA A 75 3.20 1.31 37.77
CA ALA A 75 4.25 2.06 37.10
C ALA A 75 3.81 2.62 35.73
N SER A 76 4.33 3.81 35.39
CA SER A 76 4.11 4.42 34.08
C SER A 76 5.16 3.92 33.08
N TYR A 77 4.70 3.35 31.96
CA TYR A 77 5.56 2.80 30.92
C TYR A 77 5.57 3.66 29.65
N LYS A 78 6.72 3.65 28.99
CA LYS A 78 6.95 4.21 27.66
C LYS A 78 7.09 3.07 26.64
N LEU A 79 6.29 3.13 25.58
CA LEU A 79 6.43 2.26 24.42
C LEU A 79 7.28 2.94 23.35
N THR A 80 8.43 2.37 23.03
CA THR A 80 9.34 2.86 22.00
C THR A 80 9.32 1.92 20.82
N LYS A 81 8.97 2.40 19.63
CA LYS A 81 9.04 1.59 18.40
C LYS A 81 10.48 1.17 18.14
N LEU A 82 10.73 -0.13 18.12
CA LEU A 82 12.03 -0.70 17.82
C LEU A 82 12.13 -1.02 16.33
N ALA A 83 13.35 -0.98 15.80
CA ALA A 83 13.61 -1.49 14.46
C ALA A 83 13.36 -3.00 14.44
N ASN A 84 12.50 -3.46 13.53
CA ASN A 84 12.31 -4.88 13.31
C ASN A 84 13.52 -5.46 12.55
N ASP A 85 14.49 -5.96 13.30
CA ASP A 85 15.69 -6.59 12.77
C ASP A 85 15.42 -8.01 12.23
N VAL A 86 14.29 -8.64 12.57
CA VAL A 86 13.90 -9.97 12.10
C VAL A 86 13.79 -10.00 10.58
N THR A 87 13.20 -8.96 9.99
CA THR A 87 13.10 -8.82 8.52
C THR A 87 14.49 -8.76 7.90
N TYR A 88 15.39 -7.93 8.43
CA TYR A 88 16.77 -7.81 7.93
C TYR A 88 17.57 -9.09 8.12
N ARG A 89 17.45 -9.77 9.27
CA ARG A 89 18.08 -11.07 9.53
C ARG A 89 17.61 -12.12 8.54
N ARG A 90 16.29 -12.21 8.30
CA ARG A 90 15.72 -13.12 7.30
C ARG A 90 16.25 -12.81 5.90
N LEU A 91 16.26 -11.55 5.48
CA LEU A 91 16.81 -11.16 4.17
C LEU A 91 18.29 -11.55 4.03
N LYS A 92 19.11 -11.29 5.06
CA LYS A 92 20.54 -11.64 5.07
C LYS A 92 20.77 -13.15 5.00
N VAL A 93 19.98 -13.95 5.73
CA VAL A 93 20.04 -15.42 5.64
C VAL A 93 19.70 -15.89 4.23
N ASN A 94 18.61 -15.38 3.63
CA ASN A 94 18.22 -15.77 2.27
C ASN A 94 19.25 -15.38 1.21
N LEU A 95 19.92 -14.23 1.34
CA LEU A 95 21.03 -13.85 0.45
C LEU A 95 22.21 -14.80 0.59
N ASN A 96 22.55 -15.22 1.81
CA ASN A 96 23.60 -16.22 2.03
C ASN A 96 23.22 -17.59 1.45
N ASP A 97 21.95 -17.98 1.56
CA ASP A 97 21.45 -19.24 0.99
C ASP A 97 21.50 -19.20 -0.55
N LEU A 98 21.13 -18.06 -1.16
CA LEU A 98 21.24 -17.84 -2.61
C LEU A 98 22.70 -17.94 -3.08
N LEU A 99 23.66 -17.32 -2.37
CA LEU A 99 25.08 -17.38 -2.71
C LEU A 99 25.66 -18.80 -2.66
N LYS A 100 25.12 -19.64 -1.76
CA LYS A 100 25.51 -21.05 -1.59
C LYS A 100 24.71 -21.99 -2.48
N TYR A 101 23.70 -21.51 -3.20
CA TYR A 101 22.82 -22.35 -4.01
C TYR A 101 23.58 -22.88 -5.23
N ARG A 102 23.94 -24.18 -5.19
CA ARG A 102 24.68 -24.85 -6.27
C ARG A 102 23.77 -25.69 -7.16
N ASP A 103 22.89 -26.47 -6.54
CA ASP A 103 21.99 -27.38 -7.23
C ASP A 103 20.67 -27.51 -6.47
N GLY A 104 19.59 -27.76 -7.19
CA GLY A 104 18.25 -27.88 -6.64
C GLY A 104 17.16 -27.37 -7.59
N PRO A 105 15.89 -27.47 -7.18
CA PRO A 105 14.73 -27.15 -8.02
C PRO A 105 14.76 -25.72 -8.57
N ALA A 106 15.26 -24.75 -7.81
CA ALA A 106 15.30 -23.35 -8.23
C ALA A 106 16.50 -23.01 -9.13
N ARG A 107 17.40 -23.95 -9.42
CA ARG A 107 18.66 -23.65 -10.12
C ARG A 107 18.43 -22.94 -11.46
N LYS A 108 17.58 -23.51 -12.31
CA LYS A 108 17.27 -22.95 -13.63
C LYS A 108 16.56 -21.60 -13.53
N LEU A 109 15.64 -21.46 -12.57
CA LEU A 109 14.96 -20.20 -12.28
C LEU A 109 15.97 -19.12 -11.88
N ILE A 110 16.89 -19.42 -10.97
CA ILE A 110 17.94 -18.50 -10.53
C ILE A 110 18.79 -18.07 -11.72
N ASP A 111 19.27 -19.01 -12.52
CA ASP A 111 20.10 -18.70 -13.70
C ASP A 111 19.34 -17.81 -14.70
N THR A 112 18.05 -18.08 -14.92
CA THR A 112 17.17 -17.22 -15.75
C THR A 112 17.01 -15.81 -15.14
N LEU A 113 16.76 -15.71 -13.83
CA LEU A 113 16.57 -14.43 -13.12
C LEU A 113 17.84 -13.58 -13.08
N PHE A 114 19.02 -14.19 -13.14
CA PHE A 114 20.31 -13.50 -13.28
C PHE A 114 20.76 -13.34 -14.74
N SER A 115 19.89 -13.68 -15.70
CA SER A 115 20.20 -13.60 -17.14
C SER A 115 21.39 -14.45 -17.58
N LEU A 116 21.72 -15.51 -16.82
CA LEU A 116 22.78 -16.48 -17.10
C LEU A 116 22.32 -17.60 -18.03
N ASP A 117 21.01 -17.85 -18.11
CA ASP A 117 20.40 -18.83 -19.02
C ASP A 117 19.26 -18.16 -19.82
N GLU A 118 18.84 -18.81 -20.90
CA GLU A 118 17.67 -18.40 -21.67
C GLU A 118 16.38 -18.87 -21.01
N VAL A 119 15.34 -18.05 -21.12
CA VAL A 119 13.98 -18.47 -20.74
C VAL A 119 13.59 -19.64 -21.64
N SER A 120 13.00 -20.71 -21.11
CA SER A 120 12.49 -21.75 -21.99
C SER A 120 11.25 -21.25 -22.74
N GLY A 121 10.97 -21.82 -23.91
CA GLY A 121 9.67 -21.63 -24.55
C GLY A 121 8.52 -22.11 -23.63
N PRO A 122 7.27 -21.66 -23.91
CA PRO A 122 6.11 -22.08 -23.12
C PRO A 122 6.01 -23.62 -23.07
N GLY A 123 5.50 -24.12 -21.94
CA GLY A 123 5.09 -25.50 -21.76
C GLY A 123 3.92 -25.89 -22.67
N GLY A 124 3.49 -27.14 -22.58
CA GLY A 124 2.38 -27.67 -23.38
C GLY A 124 1.03 -26.99 -23.08
N GLU A 125 0.04 -27.32 -23.90
CA GLU A 125 -1.34 -26.88 -23.69
C GLU A 125 -1.98 -27.63 -22.51
N PHE A 126 -2.67 -26.89 -21.65
CA PHE A 126 -3.41 -27.44 -20.53
C PHE A 126 -4.90 -27.10 -20.70
N PRO A 127 -5.83 -28.01 -20.33
CA PRO A 127 -7.24 -27.68 -20.29
C PRO A 127 -7.50 -26.66 -19.19
N PHE A 128 -7.97 -25.47 -19.55
CA PHE A 128 -8.31 -24.41 -18.61
C PHE A 128 -9.79 -24.44 -18.29
N THR A 129 -10.14 -24.76 -17.05
CA THR A 129 -11.50 -24.60 -16.53
C THR A 129 -11.47 -23.48 -15.50
N PHE A 130 -11.72 -22.24 -15.93
CA PHE A 130 -11.68 -21.08 -15.05
C PHE A 130 -12.68 -21.23 -13.91
N VAL A 131 -12.20 -21.10 -12.67
CA VAL A 131 -13.04 -21.15 -11.47
C VAL A 131 -13.89 -19.89 -11.39
N ASN A 132 -13.26 -18.73 -11.62
CA ASN A 132 -13.97 -17.48 -11.75
C ASN A 132 -14.49 -17.25 -13.18
N GLY A 133 -15.81 -17.41 -13.36
CA GLY A 133 -16.49 -17.13 -14.62
C GLY A 133 -16.50 -15.65 -15.04
N GLY A 134 -16.26 -14.72 -14.11
CA GLY A 134 -16.32 -13.28 -14.34
C GLY A 134 -15.01 -12.64 -14.82
N LEU A 135 -13.98 -13.42 -15.14
CA LEU A 135 -12.72 -12.87 -15.67
C LEU A 135 -12.90 -12.32 -17.09
N ASP A 136 -12.31 -11.16 -17.35
CA ASP A 136 -12.22 -10.62 -18.71
C ASP A 136 -11.13 -11.30 -19.55
N GLU A 137 -11.06 -10.94 -20.83
CA GLU A 137 -10.13 -11.54 -21.78
C GLU A 137 -8.67 -11.31 -21.38
N SER A 138 -8.31 -10.11 -20.91
CA SER A 138 -6.93 -9.79 -20.49
C SER A 138 -6.50 -10.62 -19.28
N GLN A 139 -7.41 -10.84 -18.33
CA GLN A 139 -7.17 -11.67 -17.16
C GLN A 139 -7.07 -13.14 -17.54
N ARG A 140 -7.95 -13.66 -18.42
CA ARG A 140 -7.89 -15.05 -18.88
C ARG A 140 -6.61 -15.34 -19.66
N GLU A 141 -6.20 -14.43 -20.53
CA GLU A 141 -4.95 -14.53 -21.27
C GLU A 141 -3.76 -14.53 -20.30
N ALA A 142 -3.73 -13.60 -19.34
CA ALA A 142 -2.68 -13.53 -18.33
C ALA A 142 -2.60 -14.79 -17.45
N VAL A 143 -3.73 -15.43 -17.12
CA VAL A 143 -3.77 -16.72 -16.40
C VAL A 143 -3.19 -17.84 -17.26
N LYS A 144 -3.60 -17.94 -18.54
CA LYS A 144 -3.12 -18.98 -19.46
C LYS A 144 -1.61 -18.85 -19.67
N PHE A 145 -1.16 -17.67 -20.05
CA PHE A 145 0.25 -17.32 -20.14
C PHE A 145 0.97 -17.59 -18.82
N ALA A 146 0.34 -17.10 -17.75
CA ALA A 146 0.55 -17.36 -16.34
C ALA A 146 0.96 -18.79 -16.00
N LEU A 147 0.35 -19.78 -16.65
CA LEU A 147 0.45 -21.21 -16.34
C LEU A 147 1.26 -21.99 -17.38
N THR A 148 1.49 -21.45 -18.58
CA THR A 148 2.33 -22.08 -19.61
C THR A 148 3.81 -21.77 -19.47
N GLN A 149 4.22 -20.63 -18.90
CA GLN A 149 5.65 -20.31 -18.72
C GLN A 149 6.41 -21.35 -17.86
N ARG A 150 7.65 -21.70 -18.19
CA ARG A 150 8.39 -22.71 -17.41
C ARG A 150 9.08 -22.11 -16.19
N GLU A 151 9.86 -21.05 -16.38
CA GLU A 151 10.65 -20.44 -15.31
C GLU A 151 9.99 -19.19 -14.74
N VAL A 152 9.68 -18.21 -15.58
CA VAL A 152 9.25 -16.88 -15.11
C VAL A 152 8.09 -16.32 -15.93
N ALA A 153 7.15 -15.69 -15.24
CA ALA A 153 6.11 -14.86 -15.86
C ALA A 153 5.88 -13.60 -15.03
N ILE A 154 5.46 -12.53 -15.69
CA ILE A 154 5.15 -11.23 -15.09
C ILE A 154 3.73 -10.86 -15.48
N ILE A 155 2.90 -10.56 -14.48
CA ILE A 155 1.57 -10.00 -14.64
C ILE A 155 1.65 -8.54 -14.22
N HIS A 156 1.63 -7.66 -15.22
CA HIS A 156 1.53 -6.23 -15.00
C HIS A 156 0.06 -5.88 -14.77
N GLY A 157 -0.28 -5.54 -13.53
CA GLY A 157 -1.66 -5.22 -13.14
C GLY A 157 -1.80 -3.78 -12.66
N PRO A 158 -2.09 -2.84 -13.58
CA PRO A 158 -2.42 -1.43 -13.29
C PRO A 158 -3.58 -1.25 -12.30
N PRO A 159 -3.81 -0.03 -11.77
CA PRO A 159 -4.88 0.24 -10.81
C PRO A 159 -6.25 -0.22 -11.31
N GLY A 160 -7.01 -0.90 -10.45
CA GLY A 160 -8.39 -1.32 -10.76
C GLY A 160 -8.54 -2.50 -11.72
N THR A 161 -7.45 -3.10 -12.21
CA THR A 161 -7.50 -4.17 -13.25
C THR A 161 -7.76 -5.59 -12.73
N GLY A 162 -7.98 -5.77 -11.42
CA GLY A 162 -8.23 -7.11 -10.85
C GLY A 162 -6.98 -8.00 -10.76
N LYS A 163 -5.79 -7.41 -10.56
CA LYS A 163 -4.53 -8.15 -10.34
C LYS A 163 -4.66 -9.26 -9.29
N THR A 164 -5.22 -8.94 -8.12
CA THR A 164 -5.44 -9.93 -7.05
C THR A 164 -6.37 -11.05 -7.50
N THR A 165 -7.48 -10.71 -8.17
CA THR A 165 -8.42 -11.69 -8.74
C THR A 165 -7.72 -12.64 -9.72
N THR A 166 -6.83 -12.09 -10.57
CA THR A 166 -6.05 -12.86 -11.55
C THR A 166 -5.04 -13.79 -10.85
N VAL A 167 -4.32 -13.30 -9.84
CA VAL A 167 -3.37 -14.10 -9.06
C VAL A 167 -4.08 -15.22 -8.30
N VAL A 168 -5.24 -14.95 -7.71
CA VAL A 168 -6.05 -15.97 -7.04
C VAL A 168 -6.46 -17.07 -8.02
N GLU A 169 -6.93 -16.71 -9.22
CA GLU A 169 -7.24 -17.71 -10.25
C GLU A 169 -6.02 -18.57 -10.61
N ILE A 170 -4.83 -17.97 -10.78
CA ILE A 170 -3.59 -18.71 -11.06
C ILE A 170 -3.26 -19.70 -9.95
N ILE A 171 -3.43 -19.29 -8.69
CA ILE A 171 -3.21 -20.18 -7.53
C ILE A 171 -4.22 -21.32 -7.55
N LEU A 172 -5.51 -21.04 -7.78
CA LEU A 172 -6.55 -22.06 -7.84
C LEU A 172 -6.28 -23.09 -8.95
N GLN A 173 -5.91 -22.63 -10.15
CA GLN A 173 -5.54 -23.49 -11.26
C GLN A 173 -4.28 -24.32 -10.96
N SER A 174 -3.28 -23.71 -10.32
CA SER A 174 -2.05 -24.41 -9.91
C SER A 174 -2.36 -25.53 -8.91
N VAL A 175 -3.20 -25.25 -7.91
CA VAL A 175 -3.62 -26.23 -6.90
C VAL A 175 -4.46 -27.35 -7.54
N ALA A 176 -5.36 -27.02 -8.47
CA ALA A 176 -6.14 -28.01 -9.21
C ALA A 176 -5.27 -28.96 -10.04
N GLN A 177 -4.10 -28.50 -10.51
CA GLN A 177 -3.09 -29.30 -11.19
C GLN A 177 -2.16 -30.07 -10.22
N GLY A 178 -2.38 -29.98 -8.91
CA GLY A 178 -1.55 -30.62 -7.88
C GLY A 178 -0.22 -29.91 -7.61
N LEU A 179 -0.06 -28.67 -8.09
CA LEU A 179 1.12 -27.84 -7.80
C LEU A 179 1.01 -27.20 -6.42
N LYS A 180 2.15 -26.98 -5.77
CA LYS A 180 2.23 -26.21 -4.52
C LYS A 180 2.52 -24.74 -4.85
N ALA A 181 1.62 -23.84 -4.46
CA ALA A 181 1.82 -22.40 -4.57
C ALA A 181 2.31 -21.82 -3.22
N LEU A 182 3.27 -20.90 -3.28
CA LEU A 182 3.79 -20.18 -2.12
C LEU A 182 3.71 -18.68 -2.39
N GLU A 183 3.01 -17.95 -1.53
CA GLU A 183 3.10 -16.48 -1.47
C GLU A 183 4.34 -16.10 -0.65
N ALA A 184 5.22 -15.26 -1.19
CA ALA A 184 6.45 -14.88 -0.50
C ALA A 184 6.99 -13.52 -0.96
N ALA A 185 7.72 -12.85 -0.06
CA ALA A 185 8.64 -11.78 -0.45
C ALA A 185 9.75 -12.37 -1.34
N CYS A 186 9.97 -11.76 -2.52
CA CYS A 186 10.72 -12.30 -3.67
C CYS A 186 11.75 -13.39 -3.31
N TRP A 187 12.89 -13.05 -2.70
CA TRP A 187 13.99 -14.00 -2.49
C TRP A 187 13.73 -15.09 -1.44
N ILE A 188 12.79 -14.88 -0.52
CA ILE A 188 12.48 -15.86 0.54
C ILE A 188 11.79 -17.09 -0.05
N GLY A 189 10.87 -16.88 -1.00
CA GLY A 189 10.13 -17.97 -1.65
C GLY A 189 10.79 -18.50 -2.91
N LEU A 190 11.51 -17.65 -3.64
CA LEU A 190 12.11 -17.99 -4.94
C LEU A 190 13.03 -19.22 -4.89
N LEU A 191 13.79 -19.39 -3.80
CA LEU A 191 14.72 -20.52 -3.64
C LEU A 191 14.02 -21.88 -3.47
N ARG A 192 12.70 -21.88 -3.24
CA ARG A 192 11.90 -23.10 -2.98
C ARG A 192 11.13 -23.61 -4.19
N GLY A 193 11.07 -22.83 -5.27
CA GLY A 193 10.27 -23.14 -6.46
C GLY A 193 11.11 -23.28 -7.72
N GLN A 194 10.62 -24.08 -8.68
CA GLN A 194 11.21 -24.18 -10.02
C GLN A 194 10.73 -23.05 -10.95
N ARG A 195 9.67 -22.36 -10.53
CA ARG A 195 8.91 -21.39 -11.33
C ARG A 195 8.49 -20.21 -10.46
N CYS A 196 8.50 -19.01 -11.03
CA CYS A 196 8.04 -17.79 -10.39
C CYS A 196 7.02 -17.04 -11.28
N ILE A 197 5.95 -16.56 -10.66
CA ILE A 197 5.01 -15.62 -11.28
C ILE A 197 5.04 -14.35 -10.46
N LEU A 198 5.52 -13.25 -11.04
CA LEU A 198 5.56 -11.94 -10.41
C LEU A 198 4.31 -11.16 -10.82
N ALA A 199 3.49 -10.77 -9.87
CA ALA A 199 2.34 -9.91 -10.12
C ALA A 199 2.54 -8.56 -9.43
N GLY A 200 2.43 -7.47 -10.18
CA GLY A 200 2.71 -6.14 -9.63
C GLY A 200 2.46 -5.03 -10.64
N ASP A 201 2.86 -3.83 -10.25
CA ASP A 201 2.86 -2.66 -11.12
C ASP A 201 4.09 -1.83 -10.79
N HIS A 202 5.07 -1.86 -11.70
CA HIS A 202 6.34 -1.16 -11.56
C HIS A 202 6.21 0.35 -11.80
N LEU A 203 5.03 0.83 -12.23
CA LEU A 203 4.74 2.24 -12.43
C LEU A 203 4.02 2.86 -11.21
N GLN A 204 3.78 2.06 -10.17
CA GLN A 204 3.30 2.52 -8.86
C GLN A 204 4.47 2.71 -7.88
N LEU A 205 4.16 3.06 -6.64
CA LEU A 205 5.14 3.40 -5.61
C LEU A 205 6.19 2.28 -5.39
N PRO A 206 7.50 2.59 -5.48
CA PRO A 206 8.57 1.66 -5.16
C PRO A 206 8.60 1.35 -3.66
N PRO A 207 9.39 0.35 -3.21
CA PRO A 207 9.62 0.14 -1.79
C PRO A 207 10.22 1.39 -1.12
N THR A 208 9.71 1.77 0.05
CA THR A 208 10.25 2.88 0.84
C THR A 208 11.59 2.48 1.46
N ILE A 209 12.65 3.20 1.12
CA ILE A 209 14.01 2.99 1.65
C ILE A 209 14.42 4.22 2.46
N MET A 210 14.70 4.01 3.75
CA MET A 210 15.08 5.10 4.64
C MET A 210 16.47 5.66 4.33
N SER A 211 17.41 4.79 3.97
CA SER A 211 18.78 5.19 3.62
C SER A 211 18.84 5.66 2.16
N LYS A 212 19.05 6.96 1.95
CA LYS A 212 19.25 7.54 0.62
C LYS A 212 20.43 6.92 -0.11
N GLU A 213 21.53 6.65 0.60
CA GLU A 213 22.72 5.99 0.06
C GLU A 213 22.41 4.57 -0.43
N ALA A 214 21.64 3.80 0.35
CA ALA A 214 21.25 2.44 -0.05
C ALA A 214 20.31 2.46 -1.26
N ALA A 215 19.36 3.41 -1.30
CA ALA A 215 18.48 3.60 -2.44
C ALA A 215 19.28 3.88 -3.72
N SER A 216 20.16 4.89 -3.70
CA SER A 216 21.02 5.25 -4.83
C SER A 216 22.01 4.15 -5.23
N SER A 217 22.36 3.26 -4.29
CA SER A 217 23.21 2.09 -4.55
C SER A 217 22.45 0.91 -5.18
N GLY A 218 21.17 1.10 -5.53
CA GLY A 218 20.37 0.14 -6.28
C GLY A 218 19.37 -0.66 -5.45
N LEU A 219 19.20 -0.38 -4.15
CA LEU A 219 18.19 -1.06 -3.34
C LEU A 219 16.75 -0.69 -3.74
N GLU A 220 16.57 0.45 -4.42
CA GLU A 220 15.28 0.89 -4.95
C GLU A 220 14.82 0.09 -6.18
N LEU A 221 15.77 -0.51 -6.90
CA LEU A 221 15.49 -1.31 -8.09
C LEU A 221 14.85 -2.65 -7.69
N THR A 222 13.57 -2.81 -7.99
CA THR A 222 12.84 -4.04 -7.71
C THR A 222 13.23 -5.17 -8.66
N LEU A 223 12.95 -6.41 -8.24
CA LEU A 223 13.14 -7.58 -9.10
C LEU A 223 12.36 -7.45 -10.41
N MET A 224 11.12 -6.95 -10.37
CA MET A 224 10.29 -6.78 -11.56
C MET A 224 10.93 -5.80 -12.55
N GLU A 225 11.31 -4.60 -12.10
CA GLU A 225 11.95 -3.60 -12.96
C GLU A 225 13.24 -4.12 -13.59
N ARG A 226 14.06 -4.82 -12.79
CA ARG A 226 15.28 -5.43 -13.29
C ARG A 226 15.01 -6.45 -14.40
N LEU A 227 14.02 -7.33 -14.24
CA LEU A 227 13.67 -8.32 -15.28
C LEU A 227 13.04 -7.67 -16.51
N LEU A 228 12.26 -6.59 -16.36
CA LEU A 228 11.74 -5.82 -17.48
C LEU A 228 12.89 -5.17 -18.26
N ALA A 229 13.92 -4.64 -17.60
CA ALA A 229 15.09 -4.11 -18.28
C ALA A 229 15.89 -5.21 -18.98
N THR A 230 16.26 -6.28 -18.27
CA THR A 230 17.20 -7.27 -18.82
C THR A 230 16.52 -8.31 -19.71
N LEU A 231 15.46 -8.98 -19.24
CA LEU A 231 14.84 -10.06 -20.01
C LEU A 231 13.93 -9.51 -21.12
N VAL A 232 13.17 -8.45 -20.86
CA VAL A 232 12.19 -7.94 -21.83
C VAL A 232 12.81 -6.95 -22.80
N LYS A 233 13.49 -5.90 -22.32
CA LYS A 233 14.05 -4.86 -23.22
C LYS A 233 15.34 -5.30 -23.90
N GLU A 234 16.31 -5.84 -23.16
CA GLU A 234 17.62 -6.21 -23.73
C GLU A 234 17.58 -7.56 -24.47
N LYS A 235 16.87 -8.55 -23.94
CA LYS A 235 16.81 -9.91 -24.50
C LYS A 235 15.51 -10.24 -25.25
N GLU A 236 14.60 -9.27 -25.40
CA GLU A 236 13.34 -9.40 -26.16
C GLU A 236 12.50 -10.63 -25.77
N ARG A 237 12.52 -11.02 -24.49
CA ARG A 237 11.78 -12.19 -24.00
C ARG A 237 10.33 -11.85 -23.74
N ASP A 238 9.45 -12.69 -24.28
CA ASP A 238 8.01 -12.59 -24.03
C ASP A 238 7.64 -13.24 -22.68
N ILE A 239 7.78 -12.49 -21.59
CA ILE A 239 7.48 -12.94 -20.22
C ILE A 239 6.44 -12.07 -19.50
N VAL A 240 5.80 -11.10 -20.18
CA VAL A 240 4.91 -10.12 -19.55
C VAL A 240 3.52 -10.15 -20.17
N ARG A 241 2.49 -10.14 -19.32
CA ARG A 241 1.11 -9.82 -19.71
C ARG A 241 0.54 -8.71 -18.86
N MET A 242 -0.05 -7.73 -19.54
CA MET A 242 -0.65 -6.56 -18.92
C MET A 242 -2.16 -6.71 -18.88
N LEU A 243 -2.75 -6.51 -17.71
CA LEU A 243 -4.20 -6.42 -17.55
C LEU A 243 -4.67 -5.05 -18.04
N THR A 244 -5.70 -5.01 -18.89
CA THR A 244 -6.09 -3.78 -19.61
C THR A 244 -7.46 -3.25 -19.22
N THR A 245 -8.37 -4.08 -18.73
CA THR A 245 -9.71 -3.64 -18.32
C THR A 245 -9.71 -3.27 -16.83
N GLN A 246 -10.10 -2.05 -16.48
CA GLN A 246 -10.19 -1.58 -15.09
C GLN A 246 -11.64 -1.39 -14.64
N TYR A 247 -11.89 -1.68 -13.36
CA TYR A 247 -13.22 -1.76 -12.73
C TYR A 247 -13.36 -0.80 -11.56
N ARG A 248 -12.66 0.35 -11.59
CA ARG A 248 -12.62 1.31 -10.47
C ARG A 248 -12.97 2.73 -10.89
N MET A 249 -12.25 3.27 -11.87
CA MET A 249 -12.25 4.69 -12.18
C MET A 249 -13.25 5.01 -13.30
N HIS A 250 -13.84 6.21 -13.24
CA HIS A 250 -14.51 6.81 -14.40
C HIS A 250 -13.54 6.90 -15.58
N GLN A 251 -14.04 6.86 -16.82
CA GLN A 251 -13.18 6.86 -18.02
C GLN A 251 -12.27 8.10 -18.07
N ASP A 252 -12.79 9.30 -17.76
CA ASP A 252 -12.03 10.55 -17.81
C ASP A 252 -10.87 10.57 -16.78
N ILE A 253 -11.09 9.98 -15.60
CA ILE A 253 -10.05 9.82 -14.56
C ILE A 253 -8.98 8.84 -15.05
N MET A 254 -9.41 7.72 -15.63
CA MET A 254 -8.53 6.68 -16.13
C MET A 254 -7.69 7.16 -17.32
N GLU A 255 -8.26 7.95 -18.23
CA GLU A 255 -7.67 8.32 -19.51
C GLU A 255 -6.31 9.02 -19.34
N TRP A 256 -6.23 9.96 -18.40
CA TRP A 256 -4.97 10.62 -18.09
C TRP A 256 -3.90 9.61 -17.64
N ALA A 257 -4.21 8.76 -16.65
CA ALA A 257 -3.26 7.77 -16.15
C ALA A 257 -2.88 6.75 -17.24
N SER A 258 -3.85 6.35 -18.05
CA SER A 258 -3.67 5.45 -19.19
C SER A 258 -2.64 6.00 -20.17
N HIS A 259 -2.79 7.24 -20.61
CA HIS A 259 -1.87 7.87 -21.57
C HIS A 259 -0.49 8.15 -20.97
N GLN A 260 -0.42 8.68 -19.74
CA GLN A 260 0.85 9.09 -19.13
C GLN A 260 1.71 7.91 -18.68
N LEU A 261 1.09 6.83 -18.17
CA LEU A 261 1.82 5.72 -17.54
C LEU A 261 1.71 4.43 -18.36
N TYR A 262 0.57 4.18 -18.99
CA TYR A 262 0.23 2.87 -19.56
C TYR A 262 0.05 2.87 -21.09
N GLN A 263 0.62 3.86 -21.79
CA GLN A 263 0.62 3.96 -23.25
C GLN A 263 -0.78 3.92 -23.89
N GLY A 264 -1.82 4.38 -23.17
CA GLY A 264 -3.21 4.36 -23.65
C GLY A 264 -3.86 2.98 -23.67
N LYS A 265 -3.27 1.97 -23.02
CA LYS A 265 -3.76 0.58 -23.06
C LYS A 265 -4.88 0.27 -22.08
N LEU A 266 -5.16 1.15 -21.11
CA LEU A 266 -6.25 0.92 -20.15
C LEU A 266 -7.61 1.24 -20.74
N MET A 267 -8.60 0.41 -20.43
CA MET A 267 -9.99 0.57 -20.80
C MET A 267 -10.88 0.49 -19.56
N ALA A 268 -11.82 1.41 -19.44
CA ALA A 268 -12.80 1.39 -18.36
C ALA A 268 -13.87 0.34 -18.68
N HIS A 269 -14.13 -0.56 -17.73
CA HIS A 269 -15.27 -1.47 -17.85
C HIS A 269 -16.57 -0.66 -17.87
N THR A 270 -17.57 -1.13 -18.61
CA THR A 270 -18.86 -0.43 -18.79
C THR A 270 -19.57 -0.13 -17.47
N SER A 271 -19.33 -0.92 -16.42
CA SER A 271 -19.89 -0.71 -15.09
C SER A 271 -19.34 0.52 -14.35
N VAL A 272 -18.20 1.07 -14.78
CA VAL A 272 -17.55 2.23 -14.13
C VAL A 272 -17.27 3.37 -15.10
N ALA A 273 -17.33 3.13 -16.41
CA ALA A 273 -16.90 4.09 -17.43
C ALA A 273 -17.60 5.45 -17.32
N THR A 274 -18.87 5.47 -16.91
CA THR A 274 -19.73 6.67 -16.87
C THR A 274 -20.35 6.96 -15.51
N HIS A 275 -19.90 6.29 -14.44
CA HIS A 275 -20.51 6.44 -13.11
C HIS A 275 -20.19 7.81 -12.48
N LEU A 276 -21.16 8.45 -11.86
CA LEU A 276 -20.97 9.75 -11.19
C LEU A 276 -21.51 9.70 -9.76
N LEU A 277 -21.08 10.65 -8.92
CA LEU A 277 -21.54 10.73 -7.53
C LEU A 277 -23.06 10.89 -7.43
N LYS A 278 -23.68 11.63 -8.36
CA LYS A 278 -25.15 11.78 -8.42
C LYS A 278 -25.92 10.48 -8.67
N ASP A 279 -25.25 9.45 -9.19
CA ASP A 279 -25.87 8.15 -9.48
C ASP A 279 -25.95 7.28 -8.20
N LEU A 280 -25.31 7.71 -7.11
CA LEU A 280 -25.39 7.06 -5.81
C LEU A 280 -26.76 7.30 -5.16
N GLU A 281 -27.27 6.26 -4.50
CA GLU A 281 -28.55 6.34 -3.81
C GLU A 281 -28.51 7.40 -2.69
N GLY A 282 -29.45 8.35 -2.76
CA GLY A 282 -29.58 9.42 -1.77
C GLY A 282 -28.66 10.62 -2.00
N VAL A 283 -27.90 10.66 -3.11
CA VAL A 283 -27.08 11.81 -3.48
C VAL A 283 -27.86 12.77 -4.39
N SER A 284 -27.76 14.06 -4.11
CA SER A 284 -28.39 15.14 -4.86
C SER A 284 -27.60 15.47 -6.12
N ASP A 285 -28.32 15.88 -7.17
CA ASP A 285 -27.72 16.36 -8.42
C ASP A 285 -27.23 17.81 -8.24
N THR A 286 -25.92 18.00 -8.05
CA THR A 286 -25.25 19.29 -7.86
C THR A 286 -24.14 19.46 -8.89
N GLU A 287 -23.57 20.66 -9.02
CA GLU A 287 -22.47 20.90 -9.96
C GLU A 287 -21.25 20.02 -9.64
N GLU A 288 -20.98 19.76 -8.36
CA GLU A 288 -19.89 18.90 -7.89
C GLU A 288 -20.16 17.41 -8.14
N THR A 289 -21.42 16.94 -8.00
CA THR A 289 -21.75 15.51 -8.15
C THR A 289 -21.95 15.08 -9.60
N ARG A 290 -21.98 16.03 -10.54
CA ARG A 290 -22.12 15.82 -11.99
C ARG A 290 -20.81 15.67 -12.74
N VAL A 291 -19.68 15.96 -12.10
CA VAL A 291 -18.36 15.95 -12.74
C VAL A 291 -17.46 14.91 -12.08
N PRO A 292 -16.73 14.09 -12.86
CA PRO A 292 -15.77 13.11 -12.33
C PRO A 292 -14.42 13.74 -11.96
N LEU A 293 -14.16 14.97 -12.42
CA LEU A 293 -12.92 15.69 -12.18
C LEU A 293 -13.25 17.16 -11.86
N LEU A 294 -12.64 17.66 -10.78
CA LEU A 294 -12.70 19.05 -10.39
C LEU A 294 -11.28 19.55 -10.10
N LEU A 295 -10.94 20.74 -10.55
CA LEU A 295 -9.68 21.40 -10.24
C LEU A 295 -10.03 22.73 -9.58
N ILE A 296 -9.64 22.89 -8.31
CA ILE A 296 -9.79 24.15 -7.59
C ILE A 296 -8.42 24.80 -7.57
N ASP A 297 -8.26 25.83 -8.40
CA ASP A 297 -7.02 26.62 -8.46
C ASP A 297 -6.99 27.63 -7.31
N THR A 298 -5.94 27.54 -6.48
CA THR A 298 -5.67 28.41 -5.33
C THR A 298 -4.64 29.50 -5.66
N ALA A 299 -4.15 29.56 -6.91
CA ALA A 299 -3.19 30.56 -7.33
C ALA A 299 -3.76 31.98 -7.18
N GLY A 300 -2.99 32.84 -6.49
CA GLY A 300 -3.41 34.23 -6.24
C GLY A 300 -4.47 34.38 -5.14
N CYS A 301 -4.78 33.33 -4.38
CA CYS A 301 -5.71 33.39 -3.24
C CYS A 301 -5.04 33.68 -1.88
N ASP A 302 -3.74 34.04 -1.87
CA ASP A 302 -2.93 34.26 -0.66
C ASP A 302 -2.91 33.06 0.32
N LEU A 303 -3.13 31.84 -0.18
CA LEU A 303 -3.04 30.59 0.60
C LEU A 303 -1.61 30.06 0.58
N GLN A 304 -0.80 30.48 1.54
CA GLN A 304 0.63 30.18 1.57
C GLN A 304 0.95 28.89 2.34
N GLU A 305 2.02 28.22 1.92
CA GLU A 305 2.63 27.14 2.69
C GLU A 305 3.07 27.64 4.09
N LEU A 306 2.90 26.77 5.08
CA LEU A 306 3.45 26.93 6.42
C LEU A 306 4.99 26.84 6.34
N ASP A 307 5.66 27.92 6.74
CA ASP A 307 7.11 27.98 6.84
C ASP A 307 7.55 27.70 8.28
N LEU A 308 7.90 26.43 8.55
CA LEU A 308 8.37 25.95 9.85
C LEU A 308 9.86 25.53 9.72
N PRO A 309 10.81 26.28 10.32
CA PRO A 309 12.26 26.11 10.07
C PRO A 309 12.84 24.73 10.36
N GLU A 310 12.21 23.95 11.24
CA GLU A 310 12.67 22.62 11.67
C GLU A 310 11.88 21.46 11.04
N GLU A 311 10.82 21.77 10.27
CA GLU A 311 9.96 20.74 9.66
C GLU A 311 10.30 20.51 8.19
N VAL A 312 10.53 19.24 7.85
CA VAL A 312 10.84 18.82 6.47
C VAL A 312 9.54 18.58 5.69
N SER A 313 8.42 18.34 6.38
CA SER A 313 7.12 18.14 5.75
C SER A 313 6.41 19.47 5.53
N LYS A 314 5.69 19.61 4.41
CA LYS A 314 4.93 20.81 4.03
C LYS A 314 3.44 20.73 4.40
N GLY A 315 2.80 21.89 4.52
CA GLY A 315 1.37 22.04 4.81
C GLY A 315 0.87 23.44 4.50
N ASN A 316 -0.43 23.59 4.23
CA ASN A 316 -1.14 24.80 3.84
C ASN A 316 -2.53 24.78 4.50
N GLU A 317 -2.76 25.70 5.44
CA GLU A 317 -4.03 25.80 6.18
C GLU A 317 -5.19 26.23 5.27
N GLY A 318 -4.93 27.13 4.33
CA GLY A 318 -5.94 27.61 3.38
C GLY A 318 -6.46 26.51 2.47
N GLU A 319 -5.56 25.67 1.94
CA GLU A 319 -5.97 24.48 1.18
C GLU A 319 -6.76 23.48 2.03
N ALA A 320 -6.38 23.30 3.30
CA ALA A 320 -7.13 22.43 4.20
C ALA A 320 -8.56 22.94 4.42
N ASP A 321 -8.76 24.26 4.50
CA ASP A 321 -10.08 24.88 4.59
C ASP A 321 -10.90 24.70 3.29
N VAL A 322 -10.27 24.86 2.11
CA VAL A 322 -10.91 24.60 0.81
C VAL A 322 -11.37 23.15 0.70
N VAL A 323 -10.51 22.20 1.07
CA VAL A 323 -10.84 20.77 1.10
C VAL A 323 -12.00 20.50 2.06
N ALA A 324 -11.96 21.09 3.26
CA ALA A 324 -13.04 20.93 4.24
C ALA A 324 -14.38 21.46 3.73
N CYS A 325 -14.39 22.63 3.06
CA CYS A 325 -15.59 23.18 2.43
C CYS A 325 -16.16 22.26 1.35
N HIS A 326 -15.30 21.70 0.50
CA HIS A 326 -15.73 20.77 -0.56
C HIS A 326 -16.31 19.46 0.03
N VAL A 327 -15.61 18.87 1.00
CA VAL A 327 -16.09 17.69 1.73
C VAL A 327 -17.46 17.95 2.37
N GLU A 328 -17.63 19.10 3.01
CA GLU A 328 -18.91 19.50 3.59
C GLU A 328 -20.01 19.64 2.53
N SER A 329 -19.71 20.21 1.36
CA SER A 329 -20.66 20.31 0.24
C SER A 329 -21.13 18.92 -0.21
N LEU A 330 -20.21 17.98 -0.39
CA LEU A 330 -20.52 16.61 -0.80
C LEU A 330 -21.34 15.84 0.25
N ILE A 331 -21.01 16.00 1.53
CA ILE A 331 -21.78 15.38 2.61
C ILE A 331 -23.20 15.96 2.67
N LYS A 332 -23.35 17.29 2.50
CA LYS A 332 -24.67 17.93 2.41
C LYS A 332 -25.46 17.46 1.18
N ALA A 333 -24.79 17.15 0.08
CA ALA A 333 -25.40 16.55 -1.10
C ALA A 333 -25.84 15.10 -0.88
N GLY A 334 -25.38 14.43 0.18
CA GLY A 334 -25.78 13.06 0.55
C GLY A 334 -24.67 12.01 0.42
N VAL A 335 -23.46 12.41 0.01
CA VAL A 335 -22.31 11.48 -0.06
C VAL A 335 -21.89 11.09 1.35
N LYS A 336 -21.81 9.79 1.63
CA LYS A 336 -21.45 9.30 2.97
C LYS A 336 -19.97 9.56 3.23
N SER A 337 -19.63 10.01 4.43
CA SER A 337 -18.22 10.32 4.77
C SER A 337 -17.28 9.12 4.66
N VAL A 338 -17.80 7.89 4.75
CA VAL A 338 -17.04 6.64 4.57
C VAL A 338 -16.64 6.38 3.12
N ASP A 339 -17.35 6.99 2.17
CA ASP A 339 -17.11 6.87 0.73
C ASP A 339 -16.11 7.94 0.22
N ILE A 340 -15.73 8.89 1.09
CA ILE A 340 -14.80 9.99 0.83
C ILE A 340 -13.42 9.65 1.41
N ALA A 341 -12.36 9.87 0.65
CA ALA A 341 -10.99 9.86 1.16
C ALA A 341 -10.28 11.17 0.82
N VAL A 342 -9.49 11.68 1.76
CA VAL A 342 -8.60 12.82 1.54
C VAL A 342 -7.15 12.35 1.57
N ILE A 343 -6.40 12.76 0.54
CA ILE A 343 -5.03 12.35 0.28
C ILE A 343 -4.15 13.60 0.20
N ALA A 344 -3.01 13.55 0.89
CA ALA A 344 -1.95 14.55 0.74
C ALA A 344 -0.58 13.84 0.63
N PRO A 345 0.38 14.40 -0.14
CA PRO A 345 1.73 13.84 -0.28
C PRO A 345 2.59 14.11 0.96
N TYR A 346 2.29 15.18 1.71
CA TYR A 346 3.03 15.56 2.92
C TYR A 346 2.27 15.17 4.18
N ASN A 347 3.01 14.62 5.15
CA ASN A 347 2.45 14.22 6.45
C ASN A 347 1.88 15.42 7.21
N MET A 348 2.57 16.56 7.19
CA MET A 348 2.09 17.79 7.83
C MET A 348 0.78 18.29 7.21
N GLN A 349 0.67 18.36 5.87
CA GLN A 349 -0.59 18.68 5.22
C GLN A 349 -1.72 17.74 5.65
N GLY A 350 -1.39 16.47 5.83
CA GLY A 350 -2.36 15.52 6.33
C GLY A 350 -2.86 15.77 7.74
N ASN A 351 -1.95 16.10 8.65
CA ASN A 351 -2.30 16.47 10.02
C ASN A 351 -3.15 17.74 10.06
N VAL A 352 -2.79 18.77 9.28
CA VAL A 352 -3.53 20.03 9.18
C VAL A 352 -4.95 19.78 8.68
N THR A 353 -5.09 19.01 7.59
CA THR A 353 -6.41 18.71 7.00
C THR A 353 -7.27 17.86 7.92
N GLU A 354 -6.69 16.86 8.58
CA GLU A 354 -7.40 16.04 9.57
C GLU A 354 -7.90 16.90 10.74
N PHE A 355 -7.06 17.83 11.23
CA PHE A 355 -7.45 18.75 12.29
C PHE A 355 -8.62 19.65 11.85
N THR A 356 -8.56 20.23 10.65
CA THR A 356 -9.63 21.09 10.11
C THR A 356 -10.95 20.32 9.96
N LEU A 357 -10.93 19.12 9.38
CA LEU A 357 -12.12 18.27 9.21
C LEU A 357 -12.74 17.83 10.55
N LYS A 358 -11.92 17.53 11.57
CA LYS A 358 -12.41 17.18 12.91
C LYS A 358 -13.12 18.33 13.60
N ARG A 359 -12.71 19.59 13.36
CA ARG A 359 -13.42 20.77 13.87
C ARG A 359 -14.81 20.90 13.25
N GLY A 360 -14.97 20.48 12.00
CA GLY A 360 -16.26 20.32 11.32
C GLY A 360 -17.08 19.09 11.76
N LEU A 361 -16.58 18.28 12.71
CA LEU A 361 -17.19 17.04 13.21
C LEU A 361 -17.36 15.91 12.18
N TYR A 362 -16.58 15.90 11.10
CA TYR A 362 -16.64 14.85 10.08
C TYR A 362 -15.73 13.66 10.40
N ARG A 363 -16.22 12.44 10.16
CA ARG A 363 -15.40 11.21 10.18
C ARG A 363 -15.07 10.79 8.75
N VAL A 364 -14.06 11.44 8.18
CA VAL A 364 -13.53 11.13 6.85
C VAL A 364 -12.19 10.42 7.00
N PRO A 365 -11.98 9.27 6.34
CA PRO A 365 -10.68 8.62 6.24
C PRO A 365 -9.60 9.57 5.70
N PHE A 366 -8.52 9.76 6.47
CA PHE A 366 -7.33 10.50 6.03
C PHE A 366 -6.17 9.53 5.73
N ARG A 367 -5.47 9.70 4.61
CA ARG A 367 -4.29 8.87 4.27
C ARG A 367 -3.21 9.66 3.56
N CYS A 368 -1.96 9.53 4.03
CA CYS A 368 -0.79 10.02 3.31
C CYS A 368 -0.48 9.12 2.10
N LEU A 369 -0.11 9.72 0.96
CA LEU A 369 0.11 9.04 -0.32
C LEU A 369 1.12 7.86 -0.23
N LEU A 370 2.07 7.91 0.71
CA LEU A 370 3.06 6.85 0.94
C LEU A 370 2.45 5.49 1.37
N LEU A 371 1.19 5.46 1.83
CA LEU A 371 0.52 4.27 2.36
C LEU A 371 -0.65 3.76 1.51
N PHE A 372 -0.91 4.34 0.32
CA PHE A 372 -2.01 3.89 -0.52
C PHE A 372 -1.63 2.66 -1.38
N LYS A 373 -1.56 1.48 -0.75
CA LYS A 373 -1.66 0.20 -1.46
C LYS A 373 -3.06 -0.37 -1.28
N ALA A 374 -3.83 -0.36 -2.38
CA ALA A 374 -5.03 -1.16 -2.58
C ALA A 374 -6.18 -0.99 -1.56
N THR A 375 -6.62 0.24 -1.26
CA THR A 375 -7.98 0.46 -0.75
C THR A 375 -8.87 1.06 -1.85
N HIS A 376 -10.15 0.67 -1.86
CA HIS A 376 -11.16 1.20 -2.76
C HIS A 376 -11.97 2.25 -1.97
N TYR A 377 -11.99 3.49 -2.45
CA TYR A 377 -12.94 4.52 -2.02
C TYR A 377 -13.70 5.00 -3.25
N THR A 378 -14.94 5.42 -3.06
CA THR A 378 -15.81 5.93 -4.13
C THR A 378 -15.32 7.29 -4.63
N LEU A 379 -14.72 8.09 -3.73
CA LEU A 379 -14.20 9.44 -3.99
C LEU A 379 -12.77 9.59 -3.42
N SER A 380 -11.87 10.30 -4.12
CA SER A 380 -10.49 10.56 -3.66
C SER A 380 -10.06 12.02 -3.90
N LEU A 381 -10.09 12.84 -2.86
CA LEU A 381 -9.60 14.22 -2.90
C LEU A 381 -8.08 14.24 -2.75
N ALA A 382 -7.33 14.81 -3.69
CA ALA A 382 -5.88 14.94 -3.58
C ALA A 382 -5.47 16.42 -3.41
N ALA A 383 -4.89 16.75 -2.26
CA ALA A 383 -4.18 18.00 -2.03
C ALA A 383 -2.72 17.78 -2.46
N ILE A 384 -2.39 17.99 -3.74
CA ILE A 384 -1.01 17.81 -4.24
C ILE A 384 -0.32 19.16 -4.36
N ASP A 385 0.75 19.36 -3.60
CA ASP A 385 1.59 20.55 -3.69
C ASP A 385 2.55 20.43 -4.88
N PHE A 386 2.31 21.27 -5.89
CA PHE A 386 3.23 21.89 -6.84
C PHE A 386 2.33 22.73 -7.76
N VAL A 387 1.82 23.86 -7.26
CA VAL A 387 1.09 24.89 -8.03
C VAL A 387 -0.24 24.43 -8.67
N ASN A 388 -0.70 23.18 -8.55
CA ASN A 388 -2.00 22.73 -9.06
C ASN A 388 -2.55 21.51 -8.26
N HIS A 389 -3.74 21.61 -7.67
CA HIS A 389 -4.38 20.51 -6.92
C HIS A 389 -5.45 19.78 -7.73
N VAL A 390 -5.21 18.53 -8.11
CA VAL A 390 -6.22 17.71 -8.82
C VAL A 390 -7.15 17.03 -7.81
N VAL A 391 -8.43 17.40 -7.78
CA VAL A 391 -9.47 16.70 -7.02
C VAL A 391 -10.09 15.63 -7.93
N PHE A 392 -10.00 14.35 -7.52
CA PHE A 392 -10.74 13.27 -8.20
C PHE A 392 -12.11 13.14 -7.52
N ASN A 393 -13.19 13.27 -8.30
CA ASN A 393 -14.56 13.09 -7.84
C ASN A 393 -15.05 11.64 -8.02
#